data_AF-A0A382MMG2-F1
#
_entry.id   AF-A0A382MMG2-F1
#
_cell.length_a   1.000
_cell.length_b   1.000
_cell.length_c   1.000
_cell.angle_alpha   90.00
_cell.angle_beta   90.00
_cell.angle_gamma   90.00
#
_symmetry.space_group_name_H-M   'P 1'
#
loop_
_entity.id
_entity.type
_entity.pdbx_description
1 polymer ?
#
loop_
_entity_poly.entity_id
_entity_poly.type
_entity_poly.pdbx_seq_one_letter_code
_entity_poly.pdbx_strand_id
1 'polypeptide(L)'
;MNRLFYIIFLSFIGFNTLYLLGSVLIIPYLVEEAYFERSFSFINSVLDDGRDTHGLQFYFRAWFIYAWRFWLVVSGGFLVGLIVSHDAFKRYIAELMEQADAFQKTQNGLSDIPTYRKLLVHGVIVIVLVGSLYDIFTGKEHWPFSPYYMYSYVQTDIFGWNLLYGVTEDGTEVRLGGEKSGDFLYPYEESRAARGFFNINGKPDRKVLLKLALDEVMHRYEVNRSAGRHNEPPLQGVRVYYEEWDLEPSTASRDAPADRRKLLLEVMPQ
;
A
#
# COMPACT_ATOMS: atom_id res chain seq x y z
N MET A 1 -21.30 13.53 35.02
CA MET A 1 -19.98 13.75 34.38
C MET A 1 -19.14 14.64 35.28
N ASN A 2 -17.93 14.22 35.66
CA ASN A 2 -17.19 14.83 36.77
C ASN A 2 -16.56 16.18 36.37
N ARG A 3 -16.49 17.17 37.27
CA ARG A 3 -15.93 18.52 36.97
C ARG A 3 -14.51 18.46 36.39
N LEU A 4 -13.72 17.49 36.83
CA LEU A 4 -12.38 17.20 36.33
C LEU A 4 -12.35 16.83 34.83
N PHE A 5 -13.33 16.03 34.37
CA PHE A 5 -13.42 15.63 32.97
C PHE A 5 -13.66 16.83 32.05
N TYR A 6 -14.54 17.74 32.47
CA TYR A 6 -14.84 18.95 31.71
C TYR A 6 -13.62 19.86 31.58
N ILE A 7 -12.83 19.99 32.65
CA ILE A 7 -11.56 20.74 32.64
C ILE A 7 -10.58 20.11 31.64
N ILE A 8 -10.38 18.79 31.71
CA ILE A 8 -9.47 18.07 30.80
C ILE A 8 -9.92 18.23 29.34
N PHE A 9 -11.22 18.11 29.07
CA PHE A 9 -11.79 18.25 27.73
C PHE A 9 -11.62 19.66 27.18
N LEU A 10 -11.91 20.71 27.97
CA LEU A 10 -11.70 22.09 27.55
C LEU A 10 -10.22 22.41 27.34
N SER A 11 -9.33 21.94 28.22
CA SER A 11 -7.88 22.09 28.05
C SER A 11 -7.39 21.42 26.78
N PHE A 12 -7.91 20.24 26.46
CA PHE A 12 -7.58 19.53 25.22
C PHE A 12 -8.03 20.33 23.98
N ILE A 13 -9.27 20.84 23.96
CA ILE A 13 -9.75 21.68 22.87
C ILE A 13 -8.88 22.93 22.72
N GLY A 14 -8.64 23.65 23.82
CA GLY A 14 -7.83 24.87 23.80
C GLY A 14 -6.41 24.61 23.28
N PHE A 15 -5.77 23.54 23.74
CA PHE A 15 -4.45 23.12 23.24
C PHE A 15 -4.46 22.83 21.74
N ASN A 16 -5.43 22.05 21.24
CA ASN A 16 -5.50 21.69 19.83
C ASN A 16 -5.79 22.91 18.94
N THR A 17 -6.68 23.80 19.37
CA THR A 17 -6.95 25.04 18.65
C THR A 17 -5.70 25.91 18.57
N LEU A 18 -4.99 26.10 19.69
CA LEU A 18 -3.76 26.89 19.71
C LEU A 18 -2.66 26.24 18.86
N TYR A 19 -2.51 24.92 18.93
CA TYR A 19 -1.55 24.17 18.14
C TYR A 19 -1.82 24.32 16.64
N LEU A 20 -3.07 24.14 16.19
CA LEU A 20 -3.43 24.28 14.78
C LEU A 20 -3.23 25.71 14.29
N LEU A 21 -3.66 26.71 15.07
CA LEU A 21 -3.45 28.12 14.73
C LEU A 21 -1.97 28.45 14.62
N GLY A 22 -1.16 28.05 15.60
CA GLY A 22 0.29 28.24 15.55
C GLY A 22 0.90 27.53 14.33
N SER A 23 0.45 26.32 14.05
CA SER A 23 0.96 25.50 12.94
C SER A 23 0.64 26.04 11.56
N VAL A 24 -0.49 26.74 11.41
CA VAL A 24 -0.91 27.30 10.12
C VAL A 24 -0.45 28.75 9.94
N LEU A 25 -0.43 29.54 11.02
CA LEU A 25 -0.20 30.98 10.94
C LEU A 25 1.23 31.41 11.31
N ILE A 26 1.85 30.74 12.28
CA ILE A 26 3.13 31.18 12.86
C ILE A 26 4.30 30.37 12.32
N ILE A 27 4.18 29.05 12.30
CA ILE A 27 5.29 28.18 11.92
C ILE A 27 5.71 28.32 10.46
N PRO A 28 4.80 28.46 9.46
CA PRO A 28 5.23 28.67 8.07
C PRO A 28 6.08 29.92 7.92
N TYR A 29 5.72 31.02 8.60
CA TYR A 29 6.53 32.23 8.64
C TYR A 29 7.92 31.97 9.26
N LEU A 30 7.98 31.26 10.39
CA LEU A 30 9.27 30.90 11.01
C LEU A 30 10.13 29.99 10.14
N VAL A 31 9.53 29.06 9.38
CA VAL A 31 10.24 28.19 8.43
C VAL A 31 10.80 29.01 7.27
N GLU A 32 10.03 29.98 6.76
CA GLU A 32 10.50 30.89 5.71
C GLU A 32 11.67 31.76 6.19
N GLU A 33 11.55 32.41 7.34
CA GLU A 33 12.62 33.22 7.91
C GLU A 33 13.86 32.37 8.21
N ALA A 34 13.68 31.13 8.68
CA ALA A 34 14.80 30.23 8.93
C ALA A 34 15.48 29.75 7.64
N TYR A 35 14.71 29.55 6.58
CA TYR A 35 15.24 29.19 5.27
C TYR A 35 16.16 30.28 4.69
N PHE A 36 15.83 31.55 4.96
CA PHE A 36 16.65 32.70 4.56
C PHE A 36 17.64 33.19 5.62
N GLU A 37 17.89 32.40 6.67
CA GLU A 37 18.81 32.72 7.78
C GLU A 37 18.46 33.99 8.58
N ARG A 38 17.21 34.42 8.51
CA ARG A 38 16.69 35.61 9.21
C ARG A 38 16.00 35.29 10.53
N SER A 39 15.83 34.00 10.84
CA SER A 39 15.28 33.53 12.12
C SER A 39 16.38 33.33 13.18
N PHE A 40 16.00 32.79 14.33
CA PHE A 40 16.93 32.46 15.41
C PHE A 40 17.93 31.37 15.00
N SER A 41 19.17 31.47 15.48
CA SER A 41 20.27 30.57 15.10
C SER A 41 19.94 29.09 15.28
N PHE A 42 19.24 28.71 16.34
CA PHE A 42 18.84 27.32 16.57
C PHE A 42 17.76 26.81 15.60
N ILE A 43 16.93 27.69 15.04
CA ILE A 43 15.92 27.32 14.03
C ILE A 43 16.61 27.21 12.67
N ASN A 44 17.52 28.13 12.37
CA ASN A 44 18.33 28.09 11.15
C ASN A 44 19.12 26.77 11.08
N SER A 45 19.75 26.33 12.19
CA SER A 45 20.51 25.08 12.22
C SER A 45 19.69 23.83 11.91
N VAL A 46 18.36 23.85 12.09
CA VAL A 46 17.49 22.71 11.73
C VAL A 46 17.42 22.50 10.22
N LEU A 47 17.61 23.58 9.45
CA LEU A 47 17.50 23.57 7.99
C LEU A 47 18.86 23.59 7.29
N ASP A 48 19.96 23.78 8.02
CA ASP A 48 21.31 24.02 7.46
C ASP A 48 21.74 22.90 6.51
N ASP A 49 21.66 21.64 6.94
CA ASP A 49 22.15 20.49 6.18
C ASP A 49 21.34 20.18 4.90
N GLY A 50 20.19 20.83 4.70
CA GLY A 50 19.26 20.51 3.61
C GLY A 50 18.96 21.66 2.65
N ARG A 51 19.36 22.90 2.95
CA ARG A 51 18.93 24.09 2.19
C ARG A 51 19.47 24.14 0.76
N ASP A 52 20.67 23.62 0.56
CA ASP A 52 21.28 23.55 -0.78
C ASP A 52 20.63 22.51 -1.69
N THR A 53 19.91 21.55 -1.11
CA THR A 53 19.33 20.41 -1.82
C THR A 53 17.82 20.50 -2.00
N HIS A 54 17.11 21.26 -1.15
CA HIS A 54 15.66 21.34 -1.15
C HIS A 54 15.18 22.79 -1.14
N GLY A 55 14.24 23.14 -2.01
CA GLY A 55 13.61 24.47 -2.02
C GLY A 55 12.62 24.67 -0.86
N LEU A 56 12.26 25.93 -0.56
CA LEU A 56 11.33 26.31 0.51
C LEU A 56 10.02 25.51 0.56
N GLN A 57 9.45 25.19 -0.62
CA GLN A 57 8.20 24.42 -0.72
C GLN A 57 8.31 23.00 -0.14
N PHE A 58 9.50 22.39 -0.18
CA PHE A 58 9.75 21.10 0.45
C PHE A 58 9.56 21.19 1.96
N TYR A 59 10.10 22.23 2.59
CA TYR A 59 10.01 22.44 4.04
C TYR A 59 8.60 22.78 4.50
N PHE A 60 7.86 23.58 3.74
CA PHE A 60 6.43 23.79 4.01
C PHE A 60 5.65 22.48 3.94
N ARG A 61 5.87 21.68 2.90
CA ARG A 61 5.21 20.38 2.77
C ARG A 61 5.57 19.44 3.93
N ALA A 62 6.85 19.36 4.28
CA ALA A 62 7.33 18.55 5.39
C ALA A 62 6.68 19.01 6.71
N TRP A 63 6.70 20.31 6.99
CA TRP A 63 6.05 20.91 8.15
C TRP A 63 4.56 20.54 8.21
N PHE A 64 3.80 20.77 7.14
CA PHE A 64 2.38 20.45 7.10
C PHE A 64 2.13 18.97 7.38
N ILE A 65 2.93 18.07 6.79
CA ILE A 65 2.81 16.63 7.04
C ILE A 65 3.04 16.31 8.51
N TYR A 66 4.12 16.80 9.11
CA TYR A 66 4.42 16.55 10.53
C TYR A 66 3.39 17.17 11.47
N ALA A 67 2.93 18.39 11.16
CA ALA A 67 1.94 19.08 11.96
C ALA A 67 0.62 18.31 12.02
N TRP A 68 0.14 17.83 10.88
CA TRP A 68 -1.06 17.01 10.77
C TRP A 68 -0.89 15.63 11.41
N ARG A 69 0.25 14.97 11.21
CA ARG A 69 0.53 13.68 11.86
C ARG A 69 0.49 13.79 13.38
N PHE A 70 1.17 14.80 13.94
CA PHE A 70 1.15 15.04 15.37
C PHE A 70 -0.27 15.30 15.88
N TRP A 71 -1.02 16.17 15.19
CA TRP A 71 -2.41 16.46 15.55
C TRP A 71 -3.31 15.22 15.52
N LEU A 72 -3.17 14.37 14.50
CA LEU A 72 -3.91 13.11 14.37
C LEU A 72 -3.57 12.14 15.50
N VAL A 73 -2.30 11.99 15.85
CA VAL A 73 -1.87 11.11 16.95
C VAL A 73 -2.43 11.59 18.29
N VAL A 74 -2.28 12.89 18.59
CA VAL A 74 -2.78 13.47 19.85
C VAL A 74 -4.30 13.40 19.93
N SER A 75 -5.00 13.72 18.84
CA SER A 75 -6.47 13.68 18.79
C SER A 75 -7.04 12.28 18.80
N GLY A 76 -6.43 11.36 18.06
CA GLY A 76 -6.79 9.95 18.09
C GLY A 76 -6.58 9.35 19.47
N GLY A 77 -5.44 9.60 20.11
CA GLY A 77 -5.14 9.15 21.46
C GLY A 77 -6.14 9.69 22.49
N PHE A 78 -6.51 10.98 22.40
CA PHE A 78 -7.51 11.57 23.27
C PHE A 78 -8.90 10.95 23.05
N LEU A 79 -9.32 10.75 21.80
CA LEU A 79 -10.59 10.12 21.47
C LEU A 79 -10.67 8.68 22.01
N VAL A 80 -9.61 7.89 21.85
CA VAL A 80 -9.51 6.54 22.45
C VAL A 80 -9.63 6.64 23.97
N GLY A 81 -8.94 7.60 24.60
CA GLY A 81 -9.07 7.87 26.03
C GLY A 81 -10.50 8.20 26.46
N LEU A 82 -11.23 9.00 25.68
CA LEU A 82 -12.65 9.31 25.91
C LEU A 82 -13.52 8.06 25.82
N ILE A 83 -13.34 7.25 24.77
CA ILE A 83 -14.08 6.00 24.56
C ILE A 83 -13.85 5.05 25.73
N VAL A 84 -12.58 4.79 26.10
CA VAL A 84 -12.22 3.88 27.19
C VAL A 84 -12.71 4.38 28.55
N SER A 85 -12.76 5.70 28.74
CA SER A 85 -13.24 6.30 29.99
C SER A 85 -14.77 6.32 30.11
N HIS A 86 -15.50 6.13 29.00
CA HIS A 86 -16.95 6.22 28.96
C HIS A 86 -17.64 5.02 29.62
N ASP A 87 -18.66 5.27 30.45
CA ASP A 87 -19.30 4.23 31.25
C ASP A 87 -19.97 3.15 30.39
N ALA A 88 -20.49 3.50 29.21
CA ALA A 88 -21.04 2.51 28.28
C ALA A 88 -19.97 1.54 27.77
N PHE A 89 -18.77 2.03 27.47
CA PHE A 89 -17.66 1.18 27.04
C PHE A 89 -17.18 0.28 28.19
N LYS A 90 -17.03 0.83 29.39
CA LYS A 90 -16.66 0.04 30.58
C LYS A 90 -17.67 -1.07 30.88
N ARG A 91 -18.97 -0.77 30.79
CA ARG A 91 -20.03 -1.78 30.94
C ARG A 91 -19.96 -2.84 29.86
N TYR A 92 -19.81 -2.44 28.60
CA TYR A 92 -19.66 -3.36 27.48
C TYR A 92 -18.45 -4.30 27.65
N ILE A 93 -17.29 -3.77 28.05
CA ILE A 93 -16.11 -4.58 28.34
C ILE A 93 -16.34 -5.52 29.54
N ALA A 94 -17.00 -5.05 30.60
CA ALA A 94 -17.34 -5.90 31.75
C ALA A 94 -18.26 -7.06 31.36
N GLU A 95 -19.28 -6.80 30.54
CA GLU A 95 -20.19 -7.82 29.99
C GLU A 95 -19.43 -8.84 29.13
N LEU A 96 -18.52 -8.37 28.26
CA LEU A 96 -17.67 -9.25 27.46
C LEU A 96 -16.75 -10.11 28.32
N MET A 97 -16.15 -9.54 29.38
CA MET A 97 -15.29 -10.28 30.30
C MET A 97 -16.09 -11.34 31.07
N GLU A 98 -17.30 -11.02 31.51
CA GLU A 98 -18.18 -11.97 32.18
C GLU A 98 -18.58 -13.13 31.25
N GLN A 99 -18.90 -12.83 29.98
CA GLN A 99 -19.15 -13.85 28.96
C GLN A 99 -17.93 -14.73 28.69
N ALA A 100 -16.74 -14.13 28.60
CA ALA A 100 -15.49 -14.86 28.41
C ALA A 100 -15.19 -15.78 29.60
N ASP A 101 -15.38 -15.29 30.83
CA ASP A 101 -15.21 -16.09 32.05
C ASP A 101 -16.25 -17.22 32.14
N ALA A 102 -17.50 -16.95 31.75
CA ALA A 102 -18.56 -17.97 31.70
C ALA A 102 -18.27 -19.04 30.63
N PHE A 103 -17.77 -18.64 29.46
CA PHE A 103 -17.30 -19.54 28.39
C PHE A 103 -16.11 -20.38 28.85
N GLN A 104 -15.14 -19.77 29.52
CA GLN A 104 -13.97 -20.46 30.06
C GLN A 104 -14.36 -21.45 31.18
N LYS A 105 -15.31 -21.09 32.05
CA LYS A 105 -15.84 -21.99 33.09
C LYS A 105 -16.66 -23.15 32.52
N THR A 106 -17.31 -22.98 31.37
CA THR A 106 -18.06 -24.06 30.71
C THR A 106 -17.14 -25.01 29.93
N GLN A 107 -16.01 -24.54 29.42
CA GLN A 107 -14.91 -25.40 28.95
C GLN A 107 -14.09 -25.94 30.13
N ASN A 108 -14.65 -26.89 30.88
CA ASN A 108 -13.92 -27.67 31.88
C ASN A 108 -12.63 -28.27 31.26
N GLY A 109 -11.46 -27.69 31.54
CA GLY A 109 -10.17 -28.28 31.16
C GLY A 109 -9.11 -27.35 30.56
N LEU A 110 -9.41 -26.08 30.30
CA LEU A 110 -8.34 -25.13 29.97
C LEU A 110 -7.64 -24.69 31.26
N SER A 111 -6.43 -25.20 31.49
CA SER A 111 -5.55 -24.75 32.56
C SER A 111 -5.46 -23.22 32.53
N ASP A 112 -5.59 -22.56 33.69
CA ASP A 112 -5.39 -21.12 33.80
C ASP A 112 -4.11 -20.71 33.06
N ILE A 113 -4.26 -19.85 32.04
CA ILE A 113 -3.11 -19.36 31.28
C ILE A 113 -2.15 -18.71 32.29
N PRO A 114 -0.92 -19.20 32.43
CA PRO A 114 0.01 -18.68 33.42
C PRO A 114 0.22 -17.17 33.25
N THR A 115 0.37 -16.45 34.36
CA THR A 115 0.55 -14.99 34.36
C THR A 115 1.69 -14.53 33.44
N TYR A 116 2.78 -15.32 33.34
CA TYR A 116 3.89 -15.00 32.44
C TYR A 116 3.49 -15.02 30.96
N ARG A 117 2.59 -15.94 30.55
CA ARG A 117 2.09 -15.98 29.17
C ARG A 117 1.18 -14.78 28.89
N LYS A 118 0.34 -14.40 29.85
CA LYS A 118 -0.48 -13.18 29.75
C LYS A 118 0.42 -11.96 29.59
N LEU A 119 1.44 -11.79 30.44
CA LEU A 119 2.39 -10.70 30.36
C LEU A 119 3.14 -10.67 29.02
N LEU A 120 3.56 -11.84 28.52
CA LEU A 120 4.22 -11.95 27.22
C LEU A 120 3.30 -11.48 26.09
N VAL A 121 2.05 -11.94 26.05
CA VAL A 121 1.07 -11.54 25.01
C VAL A 121 0.81 -10.04 25.07
N HIS A 122 0.57 -9.48 26.27
CA HIS A 122 0.38 -8.03 26.42
C HIS A 122 1.63 -7.25 26.00
N GLY A 123 2.82 -7.74 26.34
CA GLY A 123 4.08 -7.14 25.91
C GLY A 123 4.23 -7.11 24.40
N VAL A 124 3.93 -8.22 23.71
CA VAL A 124 3.93 -8.30 22.24
C VAL A 124 2.94 -7.30 21.65
N ILE A 125 1.71 -7.24 22.18
CA ILE A 125 0.69 -6.27 21.72
C ILE A 125 1.20 -4.83 21.87
N VAL A 126 1.77 -4.48 23.03
CA VAL A 126 2.33 -3.14 23.27
C VAL A 126 3.47 -2.82 22.30
N ILE A 127 4.38 -3.76 22.06
CA ILE A 127 5.49 -3.58 21.11
C ILE A 127 4.94 -3.31 19.70
N VAL A 128 3.94 -4.08 19.26
CA VAL A 128 3.33 -3.89 17.95
C VAL A 128 2.66 -2.52 17.85
N LEU A 129 1.88 -2.11 18.86
CA LEU A 129 1.20 -0.82 18.87
C LEU A 129 2.19 0.35 18.86
N VAL A 130 3.25 0.27 19.67
CA VAL A 130 4.29 1.32 19.73
C VAL A 130 5.05 1.39 18.41
N GLY A 131 5.39 0.24 17.82
CA GLY A 131 6.02 0.17 16.49
C GLY A 131 5.15 0.79 15.41
N SER A 132 3.85 0.47 15.38
CA SER A 132 2.91 1.05 14.41
C SER A 132 2.75 2.56 14.60
N LEU A 133 2.69 3.07 15.84
CA LEU A 133 2.65 4.51 16.11
C LEU A 133 3.92 5.23 15.65
N TYR A 134 5.08 4.60 15.84
CA TYR A 134 6.36 5.12 15.36
C TYR A 134 6.40 5.19 13.84
N ASP A 135 5.92 4.16 13.15
CA ASP A 135 5.81 4.11 11.69
C ASP A 135 4.88 5.20 11.15
N ILE A 136 3.70 5.39 11.78
CA ILE A 136 2.77 6.47 11.43
C ILE A 136 3.42 7.85 11.59
N PHE A 137 4.14 8.06 12.69
CA PHE A 137 4.77 9.35 12.98
C PHE A 137 5.91 9.65 12.00
N THR A 138 6.81 8.69 11.80
CA THR A 138 7.98 8.85 10.92
C THR A 138 7.64 8.72 9.44
N GLY A 139 6.50 8.10 9.10
CA GLY A 139 6.14 7.77 7.72
C GLY A 139 7.05 6.71 7.11
N LYS A 140 7.69 5.90 7.95
CA LYS A 140 8.46 4.72 7.55
C LYS A 140 7.60 3.49 7.78
N GLU A 141 7.89 2.42 7.07
CA GLU A 141 7.24 1.13 7.26
C GLU A 141 8.29 0.14 7.76
N HIS A 142 8.18 -0.25 9.03
CA HIS A 142 9.01 -1.30 9.60
C HIS A 142 8.16 -2.57 9.75
N TRP A 143 8.67 -3.67 9.21
CA TRP A 143 8.13 -4.99 9.53
C TRP A 143 8.43 -5.31 11.01
N PRO A 144 7.49 -5.89 11.78
CA PRO A 144 6.18 -6.42 11.40
C PRO A 144 4.99 -5.47 11.66
N PHE A 145 5.23 -4.17 11.84
CA PHE A 145 4.22 -3.22 12.35
C PHE A 145 3.31 -2.64 11.27
N SER A 146 3.68 -2.82 10.00
CA SER A 146 2.91 -2.36 8.84
C SER A 146 2.04 -3.51 8.29
N PRO A 147 0.71 -3.29 8.15
CA PRO A 147 -0.20 -4.31 7.64
C PRO A 147 -0.03 -4.46 6.13
N TYR A 148 0.80 -5.39 5.71
CA TYR A 148 0.91 -5.76 4.31
C TYR A 148 -0.24 -6.68 3.92
N TYR A 149 -1.26 -6.10 3.30
CA TYR A 149 -2.43 -6.82 2.77
C TYR A 149 -2.04 -8.02 1.87
N MET A 150 -0.89 -7.94 1.21
CA MET A 150 -0.33 -9.02 0.40
C MET A 150 -0.02 -10.31 1.20
N TYR A 151 0.13 -10.21 2.53
CA TYR A 151 0.41 -11.35 3.42
C TYR A 151 -0.72 -11.64 4.42
N SER A 152 -1.85 -10.92 4.36
CA SER A 152 -2.98 -11.14 5.27
C SER A 152 -3.99 -12.18 4.77
N TYR A 153 -3.78 -12.73 3.57
CA TYR A 153 -4.63 -13.75 2.98
C TYR A 153 -3.95 -15.10 3.00
N VAL A 154 -4.74 -16.16 3.22
CA VAL A 154 -4.32 -17.52 2.91
C VAL A 154 -4.10 -17.57 1.40
N GLN A 155 -2.84 -17.69 0.98
CA GLN A 155 -2.51 -17.87 -0.42
C GLN A 155 -3.11 -19.19 -0.90
N THR A 156 -3.78 -19.16 -2.04
CA THR A 156 -4.25 -20.37 -2.71
C THR A 156 -3.05 -21.11 -3.29
N ASP A 157 -3.11 -22.44 -3.34
CA ASP A 157 -2.06 -23.28 -3.94
C ASP A 157 -1.96 -23.12 -5.48
N ILE A 158 -2.71 -22.17 -6.05
CA ILE A 158 -2.76 -21.86 -7.47
C ILE A 158 -2.50 -20.37 -7.64
N PHE A 159 -1.53 -20.03 -8.49
CA PHE A 159 -1.28 -18.68 -8.97
C PHE A 159 -1.71 -18.57 -10.43
N GLY A 160 -2.37 -17.47 -10.82
CA GLY A 160 -2.80 -17.29 -12.21
C GLY A 160 -2.63 -15.86 -12.71
N TRP A 161 -2.26 -15.70 -13.97
CA TRP A 161 -1.94 -14.40 -14.57
C TRP A 161 -2.37 -14.31 -16.04
N ASN A 162 -2.70 -13.10 -16.51
CA ASN A 162 -2.95 -12.84 -17.93
C ASN A 162 -1.64 -12.50 -18.63
N LEU A 163 -1.28 -13.24 -19.67
CA LEU A 163 -0.04 -13.06 -20.42
C LEU A 163 -0.31 -12.77 -21.90
N LEU A 164 0.49 -11.85 -22.45
CA LEU A 164 0.40 -11.41 -23.83
C LEU A 164 1.42 -12.13 -24.73
N TYR A 165 0.95 -12.62 -25.88
CA TYR A 165 1.74 -13.31 -26.88
C TYR A 165 1.50 -12.73 -28.26
N GLY A 166 2.57 -12.44 -29.00
CA GLY A 166 2.51 -12.16 -30.43
C GLY A 166 2.45 -13.46 -31.23
N VAL A 167 1.81 -13.43 -32.38
CA VAL A 167 1.73 -14.56 -33.32
C VAL A 167 2.42 -14.12 -34.61
N THR A 168 3.44 -14.86 -35.03
CA THR A 168 4.18 -14.61 -36.28
C THR A 168 3.49 -15.28 -37.49
N GLU A 169 4.00 -15.02 -38.70
CA GLU A 169 3.41 -15.52 -39.95
C GLU A 169 3.35 -17.05 -40.05
N ASP A 170 4.37 -17.73 -39.52
CA ASP A 170 4.44 -19.19 -39.41
C ASP A 170 3.53 -19.75 -38.29
N GLY A 171 2.81 -18.89 -37.57
CA GLY A 171 1.94 -19.25 -36.45
C GLY A 171 2.68 -19.45 -35.13
N THR A 172 3.99 -19.17 -35.07
CA THR A 172 4.78 -19.28 -33.84
C THR A 172 4.36 -18.20 -32.83
N GLU A 173 4.31 -18.57 -31.55
CA GLU A 173 3.96 -17.65 -30.47
C GLU A 173 5.21 -17.06 -29.81
N VAL A 174 5.27 -15.74 -29.74
CA VAL A 174 6.33 -14.98 -29.07
C VAL A 174 5.76 -14.35 -27.81
N ARG A 175 6.25 -14.73 -26.63
CA ARG A 175 5.82 -14.11 -25.37
C ARG A 175 6.29 -12.66 -25.33
N LEU A 176 5.34 -11.71 -25.23
CA LEU A 176 5.64 -10.27 -25.20
C LEU A 176 5.92 -9.76 -23.77
N GLY A 177 5.75 -10.62 -22.76
CA GLY A 177 6.07 -10.37 -21.35
C GLY A 177 7.39 -10.98 -20.88
N GLY A 178 7.78 -10.64 -19.65
CA GLY A 178 9.00 -11.17 -19.02
C GLY A 178 10.23 -10.27 -19.22
N GLU A 179 11.43 -10.84 -19.13
CA GLU A 179 12.70 -10.10 -19.13
C GLU A 179 12.88 -9.21 -20.38
N LYS A 180 12.42 -9.67 -21.54
CA LYS A 180 12.51 -8.95 -22.82
C LYS A 180 11.32 -8.02 -23.10
N SER A 181 10.34 -7.90 -22.19
CA SER A 181 9.14 -7.10 -22.46
C SER A 181 9.46 -5.63 -22.73
N GLY A 182 10.52 -5.12 -22.08
CA GLY A 182 11.00 -3.76 -22.31
C GLY A 182 11.43 -3.55 -23.76
N ASP A 183 12.09 -4.52 -24.37
CA ASP A 183 12.54 -4.39 -25.76
C ASP A 183 11.36 -4.34 -26.72
N PHE A 184 10.30 -5.12 -26.45
CA PHE A 184 9.12 -5.21 -27.31
C PHE A 184 8.16 -4.02 -27.15
N LEU A 185 7.89 -3.59 -25.91
CA LEU A 185 6.76 -2.70 -25.61
C LEU A 185 7.15 -1.35 -24.99
N TYR A 186 8.43 -1.04 -24.78
CA TYR A 186 8.85 0.24 -24.19
C TYR A 186 8.18 1.44 -24.84
N PRO A 187 7.67 2.42 -24.07
CA PRO A 187 7.86 2.61 -22.62
C PRO A 187 6.82 1.88 -21.75
N TYR A 188 6.03 0.97 -22.31
CA TYR A 188 5.02 0.24 -21.56
C TYR A 188 5.57 -1.06 -20.96
N GLU A 189 5.06 -1.41 -19.78
CA GLU A 189 5.27 -2.71 -19.15
C GLU A 189 4.16 -3.68 -19.60
N GLU A 190 4.52 -4.93 -19.90
CA GLU A 190 3.54 -5.94 -20.32
C GLU A 190 2.43 -6.15 -19.29
N SER A 191 2.76 -6.12 -18.00
CA SER A 191 1.78 -6.26 -16.92
C SER A 191 0.67 -5.21 -16.99
N ARG A 192 0.99 -3.99 -17.44
CA ARG A 192 0.01 -2.91 -17.65
C ARG A 192 -0.79 -3.11 -18.93
N ALA A 193 -0.15 -3.60 -20.00
CA ALA A 193 -0.84 -3.95 -21.24
C ALA A 193 -1.85 -5.10 -21.00
N ALA A 194 -1.41 -6.20 -20.38
CA ALA A 194 -2.23 -7.34 -20.02
C ALA A 194 -3.39 -6.96 -19.09
N ARG A 195 -3.15 -6.10 -18.09
CA ARG A 195 -4.21 -5.56 -17.23
C ARG A 195 -5.19 -4.67 -18.00
N GLY A 196 -4.70 -3.91 -18.97
CA GLY A 196 -5.54 -3.14 -19.90
C GLY A 196 -6.53 -4.05 -20.64
N PHE A 197 -6.04 -5.15 -21.22
CA PHE A 197 -6.88 -6.15 -21.88
C PHE A 197 -7.94 -6.76 -20.96
N PHE A 198 -7.55 -7.10 -19.72
CA PHE A 198 -8.49 -7.61 -18.71
C PHE A 198 -9.61 -6.61 -18.42
N ASN A 199 -9.27 -5.34 -18.19
CA ASN A 199 -10.24 -4.29 -17.87
C ASN A 199 -11.20 -3.99 -19.04
N ILE A 200 -10.77 -4.19 -20.28
CA ILE A 200 -11.61 -3.97 -21.46
C ILE A 200 -12.65 -5.10 -21.63
N ASN A 201 -12.33 -6.32 -21.21
CA ASN A 201 -13.18 -7.50 -21.46
C ASN A 201 -14.60 -7.37 -20.87
N GLY A 202 -14.76 -6.61 -19.78
CA GLY A 202 -16.06 -6.35 -19.14
C GLY A 202 -16.86 -5.18 -19.72
N LYS A 203 -16.38 -4.49 -20.76
CA LYS A 203 -17.02 -3.27 -21.27
C LYS A 203 -18.02 -3.52 -22.43
N PRO A 204 -19.09 -2.72 -22.57
CA PRO A 204 -20.06 -2.86 -23.66
C PRO A 204 -19.44 -2.72 -25.06
N ASP A 205 -18.42 -1.87 -25.18
CA ASP A 205 -17.67 -1.55 -26.40
C ASP A 205 -16.39 -2.39 -26.56
N ARG A 206 -16.28 -3.52 -25.84
CA ARG A 206 -15.08 -4.36 -25.78
C ARG A 206 -14.44 -4.65 -27.13
N LYS A 207 -15.21 -4.95 -28.18
CA LYS A 207 -14.65 -5.32 -29.49
C LYS A 207 -13.83 -4.19 -30.11
N VAL A 208 -14.34 -2.96 -30.02
CA VAL A 208 -13.66 -1.77 -30.56
C VAL A 208 -12.43 -1.44 -29.73
N LEU A 209 -12.57 -1.44 -28.41
CA LEU A 209 -11.48 -1.14 -27.49
C LEU A 209 -10.35 -2.18 -27.56
N LEU A 210 -10.68 -3.46 -27.68
CA LEU A 210 -9.69 -4.52 -27.84
C LEU A 210 -8.93 -4.35 -29.15
N LYS A 211 -9.61 -4.07 -30.26
CA LYS A 211 -8.95 -3.80 -31.53
C LYS A 211 -7.98 -2.62 -31.43
N LEU A 212 -8.41 -1.50 -30.83
CA LEU A 212 -7.55 -0.32 -30.65
C LEU A 212 -6.32 -0.63 -29.78
N ALA A 213 -6.51 -1.34 -28.66
CA ALA A 213 -5.41 -1.71 -27.78
C ALA A 213 -4.40 -2.64 -28.49
N LEU A 214 -4.89 -3.51 -29.35
CA LEU A 214 -4.07 -4.43 -30.14
C LEU A 214 -3.33 -3.73 -31.27
N ASP A 215 -4.00 -2.84 -32.00
CA ASP A 215 -3.37 -2.01 -33.03
C ASP A 215 -2.20 -1.20 -32.40
N GLU A 216 -2.36 -0.69 -31.17
CA GLU A 216 -1.27 0.00 -30.46
C GLU A 216 -0.14 -0.95 -30.03
N VAL A 217 -0.43 -2.16 -29.55
CA VAL A 217 0.59 -3.17 -29.22
C VAL A 217 1.41 -3.53 -30.46
N MET A 218 0.73 -3.81 -31.58
CA MET A 218 1.36 -4.14 -32.85
C MET A 218 2.20 -2.99 -33.38
N HIS A 219 1.66 -1.76 -33.33
CA HIS A 219 2.40 -0.57 -33.72
C HIS A 219 3.67 -0.38 -32.86
N ARG A 220 3.55 -0.57 -31.54
CA ARG A 220 4.67 -0.41 -30.61
C ARG A 220 5.77 -1.43 -30.87
N TYR A 221 5.39 -2.69 -31.07
CA TYR A 221 6.31 -3.76 -31.41
C TYR A 221 7.10 -3.42 -32.68
N GLU A 222 6.43 -3.00 -33.75
CA GLU A 222 7.08 -2.67 -35.02
C GLU A 222 7.97 -1.43 -34.94
N VAL A 223 7.57 -0.41 -34.16
CA VAL A 223 8.41 0.77 -33.89
C VAL A 223 9.69 0.36 -33.15
N ASN A 224 9.59 -0.49 -32.14
CA ASN A 224 10.75 -0.96 -31.38
C ASN A 224 11.66 -1.89 -32.22
N ARG A 225 11.06 -2.76 -33.06
CA ARG A 225 11.78 -3.61 -34.01
C ARG A 225 12.56 -2.80 -35.02
N SER A 226 11.91 -1.82 -35.67
CA SER A 226 12.55 -0.94 -36.65
C SER A 226 13.62 -0.02 -36.04
N ALA A 227 13.50 0.31 -34.75
CA ALA A 227 14.53 1.02 -33.99
C ALA A 227 15.70 0.12 -33.55
N GLY A 228 15.70 -1.18 -33.89
CA GLY A 228 16.76 -2.12 -33.57
C GLY A 228 16.80 -2.57 -32.11
N ARG A 229 15.70 -2.41 -31.35
CA ARG A 229 15.64 -2.84 -29.95
C ARG A 229 15.48 -4.35 -29.79
N HIS A 230 14.92 -5.01 -30.79
CA HIS A 230 14.86 -6.46 -30.89
C HIS A 230 14.85 -6.89 -32.36
N ASN A 231 15.17 -8.16 -32.61
CA ASN A 231 15.27 -8.76 -33.95
C ASN A 231 14.24 -9.88 -34.17
N GLU A 232 13.19 -9.93 -33.34
CA GLU A 232 12.11 -10.92 -33.48
C GLU A 232 11.30 -10.68 -34.77
N PRO A 233 10.67 -11.73 -35.36
CA PRO A 233 9.92 -11.60 -36.61
C PRO A 233 8.72 -10.66 -36.51
N PRO A 234 8.21 -10.10 -37.63
CA PRO A 234 6.98 -9.32 -37.64
C PRO A 234 5.82 -10.13 -37.08
N LEU A 235 4.99 -9.48 -36.26
CA LEU A 235 3.77 -10.09 -35.76
C LEU A 235 2.67 -9.98 -36.80
N GLN A 236 1.85 -11.02 -36.93
CA GLN A 236 0.57 -11.01 -37.64
C GLN A 236 -0.57 -10.73 -36.66
N GLY A 237 -0.53 -11.33 -35.48
CA GLY A 237 -1.61 -11.20 -34.51
C GLY A 237 -1.11 -11.23 -33.07
N VAL A 238 -2.06 -11.18 -32.15
CA VAL A 238 -1.79 -11.23 -30.72
C VAL A 238 -2.83 -12.09 -30.03
N ARG A 239 -2.37 -12.87 -29.06
CA ARG A 239 -3.18 -13.72 -28.19
C ARG A 239 -2.97 -13.33 -26.73
N VAL A 240 -4.06 -13.35 -25.97
CA VAL A 240 -4.04 -13.20 -24.52
C VAL A 240 -4.43 -14.53 -23.90
N TYR A 241 -3.55 -15.06 -23.07
CA TYR A 241 -3.78 -16.28 -22.31
C TYR A 241 -3.96 -15.98 -20.84
N TYR A 242 -4.81 -16.76 -20.17
CA TYR A 242 -4.75 -16.94 -18.72
C TYR A 242 -3.93 -18.19 -18.45
N GLU A 243 -2.79 -18.01 -17.77
CA GLU A 243 -1.91 -19.09 -17.37
C GLU A 243 -2.00 -19.29 -15.86
N GLU A 244 -2.03 -20.55 -15.43
CA GLU A 244 -2.08 -20.95 -14.03
C GLU A 244 -0.89 -21.87 -13.71
N TRP A 245 -0.32 -21.68 -12.52
CA TRP A 245 0.74 -22.49 -11.93
C TRP A 245 0.28 -23.02 -10.59
N ASP A 246 0.50 -24.30 -10.34
CA ASP A 246 0.38 -24.90 -9.03
C ASP A 246 1.63 -24.49 -8.21
N LEU A 247 1.39 -23.78 -7.09
CA LEU A 247 2.44 -23.26 -6.23
C LEU A 247 3.02 -24.40 -5.40
N GLU A 248 4.14 -24.96 -5.86
CA GLU A 248 4.93 -25.87 -5.04
C GLU A 248 5.75 -25.11 -3.99
N PRO A 249 5.89 -25.62 -2.76
CA PRO A 249 6.74 -25.01 -1.73
C PRO A 249 8.24 -24.91 -2.11
N SER A 250 8.64 -25.60 -3.19
CA SER A 250 10.03 -25.66 -3.65
C SER A 250 10.30 -24.61 -4.73
N THR A 251 11.48 -23.99 -4.71
CA THR A 251 11.90 -23.03 -5.74
C THR A 251 12.33 -23.68 -7.06
N ALA A 252 12.24 -25.01 -7.18
CA ALA A 252 12.69 -25.75 -8.35
C ALA A 252 11.84 -25.43 -9.60
N SER A 253 10.62 -24.95 -9.40
CA SER A 253 9.60 -24.72 -10.42
C SER A 253 9.53 -23.27 -10.90
N ARG A 254 10.50 -22.41 -10.52
CA ARG A 254 10.48 -20.97 -10.83
C ARG A 254 10.31 -20.63 -12.32
N ASP A 255 10.92 -21.43 -13.19
CA ASP A 255 10.87 -21.23 -14.65
C ASP A 255 10.02 -22.31 -15.34
N ALA A 256 9.19 -23.03 -14.59
CA ALA A 256 8.30 -24.03 -15.15
C ALA A 256 7.24 -23.36 -16.06
N PRO A 257 6.89 -23.99 -17.20
CA PRO A 257 5.74 -23.55 -17.98
C PRO A 257 4.47 -23.64 -17.13
N ALA A 258 3.45 -22.88 -17.50
CA ALA A 258 2.16 -22.94 -16.81
C ALA A 258 1.56 -24.35 -16.87
N ASP A 259 1.04 -24.84 -15.74
CA ASP A 259 0.35 -26.12 -15.63
C ASP A 259 -0.96 -26.12 -16.45
N ARG A 260 -1.61 -24.96 -16.52
CA ARG A 260 -2.84 -24.77 -17.29
C ARG A 260 -2.78 -23.46 -18.07
N ARG A 261 -3.20 -23.50 -19.34
CA ARG A 261 -3.28 -22.34 -20.23
C ARG A 261 -4.66 -22.27 -20.88
N LYS A 262 -5.31 -21.11 -20.81
CA LYS A 262 -6.62 -20.85 -21.43
C LYS A 262 -6.54 -19.62 -22.33
N LEU A 263 -6.85 -19.78 -23.61
CA LEU A 263 -6.98 -18.66 -24.53
C LEU A 263 -8.19 -17.81 -24.13
N LEU A 264 -7.94 -16.54 -23.81
CA LEU A 264 -8.99 -15.58 -23.48
C LEU A 264 -9.43 -14.78 -24.71
N LEU A 265 -8.47 -14.39 -25.53
CA LEU A 265 -8.69 -13.54 -26.69
C LEU A 265 -7.63 -13.80 -27.75
N GLU A 266 -8.05 -13.80 -29.00
CA GLU A 266 -7.19 -13.83 -30.17
C GLU A 266 -7.66 -12.77 -31.15
N VAL A 267 -6.71 -12.04 -31.73
CA VAL A 267 -6.96 -11.13 -32.85
C VAL A 267 -5.87 -11.31 -33.88
N MET A 268 -6.32 -11.63 -35.08
CA MET A 268 -5.51 -11.77 -36.29
C MET A 268 -5.82 -10.58 -37.22
N PRO A 269 -4.97 -10.27 -38.20
CA PRO A 269 -5.30 -9.28 -39.21
C PRO A 269 -6.51 -9.75 -40.02
N GLN A 270 -7.34 -8.81 -40.47
CA GLN A 270 -8.43 -9.08 -41.42
C GLN A 270 -7.89 -9.22 -42.84
#